data_AF-G2GKL8-F1
#
_entry.id   AF-G2GKL8-F1
#
_cell.length_a   1.000
_cell.length_b   1.000
_cell.length_c   1.000
_cell.angle_alpha   90.00
_cell.angle_beta   90.00
_cell.angle_gamma   90.00
#
_symmetry.space_group_name_H-M   'P 1'
#
loop_
_entity.id
_entity.type
_entity.pdbx_description
1 polymer ?
#
loop_
_entity_poly.entity_id
_entity_poly.type
_entity_poly.pdbx_seq_one_letter_code
_entity_poly.pdbx_strand_id
1 'polypeptide(L)'
;MPPRPPRAPGAGPDGPAFLAWLRAPRPQAQPGVWRYGHVPRPDEEPERIPTRQLLSGALIAFLVGWLVWSLLWNGYLGGWWVLPLELFTPASWRENNDQVGNAVLWYGYYTLIALGIMLAVA
;
A
#
# COMPACT_ATOMS: atom_id res chain seq x y z
N MET A 1 -13.30 31.33 -50.28
CA MET A 1 -13.37 32.49 -49.36
C MET A 1 -13.50 31.95 -47.94
N PRO A 2 -12.78 32.47 -46.93
CA PRO A 2 -12.90 31.99 -45.57
C PRO A 2 -14.30 32.32 -44.99
N PRO A 3 -14.85 31.45 -44.12
CA PRO A 3 -16.17 31.66 -43.53
C PRO A 3 -16.17 32.90 -42.63
N ARG A 4 -17.24 33.69 -42.72
CA ARG A 4 -17.42 34.88 -41.89
C ARG A 4 -17.58 34.46 -40.42
N PRO A 5 -16.86 35.07 -39.47
CA PRO A 5 -16.98 34.74 -38.07
C PRO A 5 -18.43 34.95 -37.59
N PRO A 6 -18.99 34.00 -36.81
CA PRO A 6 -20.39 34.05 -36.36
C PRO A 6 -20.68 35.16 -35.34
N ARG A 7 -19.65 35.81 -34.79
CA ARG A 7 -19.82 36.88 -33.79
C ARG A 7 -19.05 38.12 -34.22
N ALA A 8 -19.76 39.26 -34.27
CA ALA A 8 -19.18 40.55 -34.54
C ALA A 8 -18.20 40.93 -33.40
N PRO A 9 -16.98 41.40 -33.72
CA PRO A 9 -16.08 41.96 -32.73
C PRO A 9 -16.76 43.18 -32.08
N GLY A 10 -17.12 43.08 -30.80
CA GLY A 10 -17.81 44.15 -30.06
C GLY A 10 -19.24 43.82 -29.61
N ALA A 11 -19.80 42.66 -29.97
CA ALA A 11 -21.02 42.18 -29.34
C ALA A 11 -20.74 41.89 -27.86
N GLY A 12 -21.21 42.78 -26.98
CA GLY A 12 -21.07 42.66 -25.52
C GLY A 12 -21.58 41.31 -25.00
N PRO A 13 -21.16 40.90 -23.80
CA PRO A 13 -21.55 39.61 -23.23
C PRO A 13 -23.08 39.52 -23.12
N ASP A 14 -23.62 38.33 -23.39
CA ASP A 14 -25.06 38.09 -23.33
C ASP A 14 -25.58 38.51 -21.95
N GLY A 15 -26.54 39.45 -21.90
CA GLY A 15 -27.03 40.07 -20.66
C GLY A 15 -27.33 39.11 -19.51
N PRO A 16 -27.92 37.92 -19.74
CA PRO A 16 -28.13 36.93 -18.69
C PRO A 16 -26.85 36.39 -18.06
N ALA A 17 -25.80 36.15 -18.86
CA ALA A 17 -24.51 35.67 -18.38
C ALA A 17 -23.78 36.76 -17.57
N PHE A 18 -23.90 38.01 -18.01
CA PHE A 18 -23.36 39.16 -17.27
C PHE A 18 -24.06 39.35 -15.92
N LEU A 19 -25.39 39.25 -15.89
CA LEU A 19 -26.16 39.34 -14.64
C LEU A 19 -25.90 38.18 -13.70
N ALA A 20 -25.70 36.96 -14.22
CA ALA A 20 -25.29 35.81 -13.44
C ALA A 20 -23.91 36.03 -12.79
N TRP A 21 -22.95 36.57 -13.54
CA TRP A 21 -21.65 36.97 -13.01
C TRP A 21 -21.75 38.05 -11.93
N LEU A 22 -22.60 39.05 -12.13
CA LEU A 22 -22.75 40.17 -11.20
C LEU A 22 -23.34 39.76 -9.85
N ARG A 23 -24.21 38.74 -9.85
CA ARG A 23 -24.91 38.21 -8.66
C ARG A 23 -24.15 37.09 -7.95
N ALA A 24 -23.01 36.64 -8.49
CA ALA A 24 -22.22 35.61 -7.84
C ALA A 24 -21.74 36.10 -6.45
N PRO A 25 -21.99 35.34 -5.36
CA PRO A 25 -21.56 35.73 -4.02
C PRO A 25 -20.04 35.87 -3.98
N ARG A 26 -19.57 37.01 -3.46
CA ARG A 26 -18.15 37.35 -3.38
C ARG A 26 -17.66 37.06 -1.96
N PRO A 27 -16.81 36.04 -1.74
CA PRO A 27 -16.20 35.83 -0.44
C PRO A 27 -15.27 37.01 -0.10
N GLN A 28 -15.13 37.34 1.20
CA GLN A 28 -14.20 38.36 1.68
C GLN A 28 -12.76 37.88 1.44
N ALA A 29 -12.16 38.29 0.32
CA ALA A 29 -10.79 37.95 -0.02
C ALA A 29 -9.80 38.94 0.61
N GLN A 30 -8.61 38.45 0.99
CA GLN A 30 -7.43 39.31 1.16
C GLN A 30 -7.07 39.98 -0.18
N PRO A 31 -6.41 41.15 -0.20
CA PRO A 31 -6.20 41.92 -1.43
C PRO A 31 -5.44 41.11 -2.49
N GLY A 32 -6.03 40.98 -3.70
CA GLY A 32 -5.30 40.53 -4.89
C GLY A 32 -5.77 39.24 -5.57
N VAL A 33 -6.76 38.52 -5.05
CA VAL A 33 -7.23 37.27 -5.69
C VAL A 33 -8.75 37.27 -5.87
N TRP A 34 -9.20 37.56 -7.09
CA TRP A 34 -10.57 37.24 -7.53
C TRP A 34 -10.55 35.89 -8.26
N ARG A 35 -11.14 34.84 -7.66
CA ARG A 35 -11.38 33.57 -8.37
C ARG A 35 -12.87 33.31 -8.46
N TYR A 36 -13.41 33.50 -9.66
CA TYR A 36 -14.77 33.10 -10.00
C TYR A 36 -14.90 31.58 -9.81
N GLY A 37 -15.83 31.15 -8.94
CA GLY A 37 -16.15 29.73 -8.73
C GLY A 37 -15.10 28.91 -7.99
N HIS A 38 -14.26 29.52 -7.14
CA HIS A 38 -13.32 28.74 -6.34
C HIS A 38 -14.05 27.91 -5.28
N VAL A 39 -14.02 26.59 -5.44
CA VAL A 39 -14.34 25.64 -4.38
C VAL A 39 -13.07 25.47 -3.54
N PRO A 40 -13.10 25.80 -2.23
CA PRO A 40 -11.96 25.56 -1.35
C PRO A 40 -11.65 24.07 -1.37
N ARG A 41 -10.36 23.73 -1.50
CA ARG A 41 -9.92 22.35 -1.41
C ARG A 41 -10.26 21.84 0.01
N PRO A 42 -10.91 20.68 0.15
CA PRO A 42 -11.20 20.12 1.47
C PRO A 42 -9.89 19.94 2.25
N ASP A 43 -9.94 20.22 3.55
CA ASP A 43 -8.76 20.25 4.44
C ASP A 43 -8.10 18.88 4.59
N GLU A 44 -8.87 17.80 4.42
CA GLU A 44 -8.38 16.42 4.35
C GLU A 44 -8.57 15.86 2.94
N GLU A 45 -7.48 15.43 2.32
CA GLU A 45 -7.56 14.58 1.13
C GLU A 45 -8.20 13.25 1.55
N PRO A 46 -9.28 12.79 0.88
CA PRO A 46 -9.84 11.49 1.16
C PRO A 46 -8.75 10.45 0.91
N GLU A 47 -8.36 9.75 1.97
CA GLU A 47 -7.33 8.72 1.94
C GLU A 47 -7.83 7.55 1.08
N ARG A 48 -7.73 7.71 -0.23
CA ARG A 48 -7.91 6.63 -1.20
C ARG A 48 -6.67 5.76 -1.09
N ILE A 49 -6.60 4.94 -0.06
CA ILE A 49 -5.66 3.82 -0.07
C ILE A 49 -6.14 2.93 -1.22
N PRO A 50 -5.39 2.83 -2.33
CA PRO A 50 -5.85 2.06 -3.46
C PRO A 50 -5.84 0.61 -3.00
N THR A 51 -7.01 -0.03 -2.87
CA THR A 51 -7.12 -1.42 -2.40
C THR A 51 -6.20 -2.36 -3.19
N ARG A 52 -5.96 -2.03 -4.47
CA ARG A 52 -5.01 -2.71 -5.36
C ARG A 52 -3.57 -2.63 -4.87
N GLN A 53 -3.14 -1.48 -4.35
CA GLN A 53 -1.79 -1.27 -3.85
C GLN A 53 -1.54 -2.05 -2.56
N LEU A 54 -2.53 -2.11 -1.67
CA LEU A 54 -2.47 -2.98 -0.47
C LEU A 54 -2.40 -4.46 -0.85
N LEU A 55 -3.26 -4.90 -1.79
CA LEU A 55 -3.26 -6.29 -2.26
C LEU A 55 -1.96 -6.68 -2.95
N SER A 56 -1.41 -5.80 -3.80
CA SER A 56 -0.12 -6.04 -4.45
C SER A 56 1.02 -6.10 -3.44
N GLY A 57 1.06 -5.18 -2.47
CA GLY A 57 2.05 -5.19 -1.40
C GLY A 57 1.98 -6.49 -0.58
N ALA A 58 0.78 -6.88 -0.13
CA ALA A 58 0.56 -8.10 0.62
C ALA A 58 0.94 -9.36 -0.19
N LEU A 59 0.62 -9.40 -1.48
CA LEU A 59 1.00 -10.52 -2.35
C LEU A 59 2.52 -10.61 -2.54
N ILE A 60 3.20 -9.48 -2.78
CA ILE A 60 4.66 -9.45 -2.93
C ILE A 60 5.32 -9.91 -1.63
N ALA A 61 4.88 -9.37 -0.50
CA ALA A 61 5.33 -9.76 0.82
C ALA A 61 5.18 -11.29 1.01
N PHE A 62 3.98 -11.82 0.79
CA PHE A 62 3.71 -13.27 0.86
C PHE A 62 4.65 -14.09 -0.05
N LEU A 63 4.85 -13.66 -1.30
CA LEU A 63 5.74 -14.36 -2.24
C LEU A 63 7.20 -14.33 -1.80
N VAL A 64 7.68 -13.22 -1.24
CA VAL A 64 9.05 -13.11 -0.70
C VAL A 64 9.22 -14.04 0.49
N GLY A 65 8.29 -14.02 1.45
CA GLY A 65 8.33 -14.93 2.61
C GLY A 65 8.27 -16.40 2.19
N TRP A 66 7.40 -16.73 1.23
CA TRP A 66 7.30 -18.07 0.66
C TRP A 66 8.59 -18.51 -0.03
N LEU A 67 9.23 -17.62 -0.80
CA LEU A 67 10.49 -17.90 -1.47
C LEU A 67 11.59 -18.20 -0.45
N VAL A 68 11.73 -17.36 0.58
CA VAL A 68 12.72 -17.58 1.65
C VAL A 68 12.48 -18.92 2.34
N TRP A 69 11.22 -19.22 2.69
CA TRP A 69 10.85 -20.51 3.27
C TRP A 69 11.21 -21.68 2.35
N SER A 70 10.91 -21.57 1.05
CA SER A 70 11.24 -22.60 0.06
C SER A 70 12.74 -22.82 -0.06
N LEU A 71 13.56 -21.77 -0.02
CA LEU A 71 15.02 -21.87 -0.06
C LEU A 71 15.58 -22.57 1.19
N LEU A 72 15.02 -22.25 2.36
CA LEU A 72 15.38 -22.92 3.62
C LEU A 72 15.02 -24.41 3.58
N TRP A 73 13.77 -24.71 3.20
CA TRP A 73 13.25 -26.06 3.16
C TRP A 73 13.95 -26.96 2.13
N ASN A 74 14.31 -26.40 0.98
CA ASN A 74 15.00 -27.12 -0.08
C ASN A 74 16.54 -27.14 0.13
N GLY A 75 17.03 -26.64 1.27
CA GLY A 75 18.43 -26.72 1.66
C GLY A 75 19.39 -25.80 0.88
N TYR A 76 18.87 -24.87 0.05
CA TYR A 76 19.69 -23.96 -0.76
C TYR A 76 20.54 -23.00 0.08
N LEU A 77 20.04 -22.62 1.25
CA LEU A 77 20.78 -21.77 2.18
C LEU A 77 21.82 -22.55 3.00
N GLY A 78 21.87 -23.88 2.89
CA GLY A 78 22.74 -24.75 3.70
C GLY A 78 22.13 -25.10 5.06
N GLY A 79 22.74 -26.04 5.79
CA GLY A 79 22.23 -26.53 7.08
C GLY A 79 22.48 -25.61 8.29
N TRP A 80 23.04 -24.42 8.09
CA TRP A 80 23.41 -23.52 9.21
C TRP A 80 22.21 -23.06 10.03
N TRP A 81 21.02 -22.96 9.42
CA TRP A 81 19.80 -22.57 10.13
C TRP A 81 19.29 -23.69 11.03
N VAL A 82 19.76 -24.93 10.90
CA VAL A 82 19.40 -26.04 11.80
C VAL A 82 20.40 -26.16 12.96
N LEU A 83 21.61 -25.63 12.80
CA LEU A 83 22.67 -25.70 13.81
C LEU A 83 22.27 -25.16 15.20
N PRO A 84 21.54 -24.03 15.34
CA PRO A 84 21.11 -23.57 16.65
C PRO A 84 20.25 -24.62 17.36
N LEU A 85 19.32 -25.25 16.64
CA LEU A 85 18.49 -26.31 17.20
C LEU A 85 19.36 -27.49 17.64
N GLU A 86 20.35 -27.89 16.84
CA GLU A 86 21.25 -28.99 17.20
C GLU A 86 22.16 -28.68 18.39
N LEU A 87 22.57 -27.41 18.53
CA LEU A 87 23.48 -26.96 19.58
C LEU A 87 22.75 -26.78 20.92
N PHE A 88 21.53 -26.25 20.90
CA PHE A 88 20.72 -26.06 22.10
C PHE A 88 19.96 -27.32 22.53
N THR A 89 19.71 -28.25 21.61
CA THR A 89 18.90 -29.44 21.89
C THR A 89 19.77 -30.71 21.86
N PRO A 90 19.97 -31.39 23.00
CA PRO A 90 20.80 -32.59 23.07
C PRO A 90 20.23 -33.72 22.22
N ALA A 91 21.10 -34.59 21.70
CA ALA A 91 20.73 -35.70 20.81
C ALA A 91 19.67 -36.63 21.45
N SER A 92 19.70 -36.80 22.78
CA SER A 92 18.69 -37.57 23.51
C SER A 92 17.28 -37.04 23.31
N TRP A 93 17.06 -35.73 23.12
CA TRP A 93 15.72 -35.18 22.88
C TRP A 93 15.29 -35.29 21.41
N ARG A 94 16.26 -35.39 20.51
CA ARG A 94 16.04 -35.62 19.08
C ARG A 94 15.84 -37.10 18.76
N GLU A 95 16.39 -38.01 19.55
CA GLU A 95 16.35 -39.46 19.33
C GLU A 95 15.49 -40.22 20.35
N ASN A 96 15.03 -39.57 21.43
CA ASN A 96 14.12 -40.22 22.37
C ASN A 96 12.87 -40.72 21.65
N ASN A 97 12.48 -41.95 21.97
CA ASN A 97 11.42 -42.74 21.33
C ASN A 97 9.98 -42.18 21.51
N ASP A 98 9.87 -40.94 22.00
CA ASP A 98 8.62 -40.20 22.15
C ASP A 98 8.34 -39.43 20.86
N GLN A 99 7.64 -40.09 19.93
CA GLN A 99 7.22 -39.54 18.63
C GLN A 99 6.55 -38.15 18.76
N VAL A 100 5.81 -37.92 19.85
CA VAL A 100 5.14 -36.65 20.12
C VAL A 100 6.13 -35.54 20.51
N GLY A 101 7.11 -35.83 21.37
CA GLY A 101 8.10 -34.84 21.81
C GLY A 101 9.00 -34.38 20.68
N ASN A 102 9.43 -35.32 19.84
CA ASN A 102 10.20 -35.03 18.63
C ASN A 102 9.39 -34.17 17.63
N ALA A 103 8.12 -34.52 17.40
CA ALA A 103 7.24 -33.75 16.53
C ALA A 103 7.05 -32.31 17.03
N VAL A 104 6.81 -32.12 18.34
CA VAL A 104 6.65 -30.78 18.94
C VAL A 104 7.94 -29.95 18.80
N LEU A 105 9.11 -30.55 19.02
CA LEU A 105 10.40 -29.88 18.86
C LEU A 105 10.60 -29.38 17.43
N TRP A 106 10.46 -30.27 16.43
CA TRP A 106 10.66 -29.91 15.03
C TRP A 106 9.59 -28.95 14.53
N TYR A 107 8.31 -29.25 14.72
CA TYR A 107 7.23 -28.37 14.26
C TYR A 107 7.23 -27.02 14.98
N GLY A 108 7.56 -27.00 16.28
CA GLY A 108 7.73 -25.76 17.04
C GLY A 108 8.87 -24.90 16.47
N TYR A 109 10.01 -25.52 16.17
CA TYR A 109 11.13 -24.83 15.55
C TYR A 109 10.79 -24.26 14.17
N TYR A 110 10.15 -25.07 13.32
CA TYR A 110 9.66 -24.63 12.02
C TYR A 110 8.65 -23.47 12.13
N THR A 111 7.75 -23.54 13.11
CA THR A 111 6.77 -22.48 13.36
C THR A 111 7.43 -21.18 13.79
N LEU A 112 8.47 -21.24 14.64
CA LEU A 112 9.23 -20.05 15.03
C LEU A 112 9.92 -19.38 13.84
N ILE A 113 10.54 -20.17 12.95
CA ILE A 113 11.17 -19.63 11.74
C ILE A 113 10.11 -19.02 10.81
N ALA A 114 9.00 -19.71 10.58
CA ALA A 114 7.91 -19.20 9.75
C ALA A 114 7.33 -17.90 10.30
N LEU A 115 7.18 -17.79 11.62
CA LEU A 115 6.76 -16.55 12.29
C LEU A 115 7.79 -15.44 12.12
N GLY A 116 9.09 -15.75 12.28
CA GLY A 116 10.16 -14.78 12.04
C GLY A 116 10.15 -14.23 10.62
N ILE A 117 9.91 -15.08 9.61
CA ILE A 117 9.76 -14.67 8.21
C ILE A 117 8.52 -13.81 8.04
N MET A 118 7.37 -14.22 8.60
CA MET A 118 6.13 -13.44 8.51
C MET A 118 6.28 -12.05 9.14
N LEU A 119 6.96 -11.94 10.28
CA LEU A 119 7.22 -10.65 10.95
C LEU A 119 8.21 -9.77 10.18
N ALA A 120 9.20 -10.36 9.52
CA ALA A 120 10.17 -9.61 8.71
C ALA A 120 9.56 -9.02 7.43
N VAL A 121 8.44 -9.59 6.98
CA VAL A 121 7.80 -9.31 5.71
C VAL A 121 6.50 -8.49 5.87
N ALA A 122 5.99 -8.38 7.10
CA ALA A 122 4.85 -7.55 7.49
C ALA A 122 5.23 -6.07 7.61
#